data_AF-A0A7J6H4P3-F1
#
_entry.id   AF-A0A7J6H4P3-F1
#
_cell.length_a   1.000
_cell.length_b   1.000
_cell.length_c   1.000
_cell.angle_alpha   90.00
_cell.angle_beta   90.00
_cell.angle_gamma   90.00
#
_symmetry.space_group_name_H-M   'P 1'
#
loop_
_entity.id
_entity.type
_entity.pdbx_description
1 polymer ?
#
loop_
_entity_poly.entity_id
_entity_poly.type
_entity_poly.pdbx_seq_one_letter_code
_entity_poly.pdbx_strand_id
1 'polypeptide(L)' 'MGKEQNKIVAGSEERLDKSVPVAQIGNANLRIQQAKNFAISQAQQDGSTGNFKVFDSPFGNYFVPVVPTRKDLAA' A
#
# COMPACT_ATOMS: atom_id res chain seq x y z
N MET A 1 -46.29 -13.97 -26.05
CA MET A 1 -45.68 -15.15 -26.72
C MET A 1 -44.87 -14.64 -27.89
N GLY A 2 -43.53 -14.73 -27.81
CA GLY A 2 -42.57 -14.40 -28.87
C GLY A 2 -42.17 -12.93 -29.00
N LYS A 3 -40.92 -12.54 -29.22
CA LYS A 3 -39.61 -13.21 -29.16
C LYS A 3 -38.55 -12.15 -28.81
N GLU A 4 -37.52 -12.62 -28.12
CA GLU A 4 -36.26 -11.96 -27.83
C GLU A 4 -35.53 -11.47 -29.09
N GLN A 5 -34.88 -10.30 -28.99
CA GLN A 5 -33.78 -9.93 -29.87
C GLN A 5 -32.63 -9.36 -29.03
N ASN A 6 -31.74 -10.27 -28.71
CA ASN A 6 -30.44 -10.05 -28.09
C ASN A 6 -29.50 -9.53 -29.19
N LYS A 7 -29.03 -8.28 -29.10
CA LYS A 7 -27.98 -7.76 -29.99
C LYS A 7 -26.67 -7.67 -29.21
N ILE A 8 -25.90 -8.74 -29.29
CA ILE A 8 -24.50 -8.77 -28.90
C ILE A 8 -23.75 -7.92 -29.94
N VAL A 9 -23.22 -6.76 -29.52
CA VAL A 9 -22.21 -6.03 -30.30
C VAL A 9 -20.84 -6.43 -29.78
N ALA A 10 -19.99 -6.76 -30.75
CA ALA A 10 -18.71 -7.41 -30.65
C ALA A 10 -17.67 -6.63 -29.84
N GLY A 11 -16.68 -7.40 -29.39
CA GLY A 11 -15.65 -7.02 -28.45
C GLY A 11 -14.83 -5.78 -28.81
N SER A 12 -14.49 -5.05 -27.77
CA SER A 12 -13.20 -4.41 -27.65
C SER A 12 -12.50 -5.06 -26.46
N GLU A 13 -11.68 -6.09 -26.72
CA GLU A 13 -10.64 -6.47 -25.78
C GLU A 13 -9.69 -5.28 -25.67
N GLU A 14 -9.96 -4.42 -24.70
CA GLU A 14 -9.04 -3.36 -24.28
C GLU A 14 -7.80 -4.08 -23.74
N ARG A 15 -6.78 -4.17 -24.60
CA ARG A 15 -5.43 -4.54 -24.18
C ARG A 15 -5.03 -3.55 -23.10
N LEU A 16 -5.10 -3.98 -21.85
CA LEU A 16 -4.56 -3.29 -20.68
C LEU A 16 -3.09 -2.96 -20.94
N ASP A 17 -2.86 -1.76 -21.46
CA ASP A 17 -1.55 -1.13 -21.47
C ASP A 17 -1.17 -0.90 -20.00
N LYS A 18 -0.27 -1.75 -19.49
CA LYS A 18 0.22 -1.71 -18.11
C LYS A 18 1.20 -0.56 -17.87
N SER A 19 1.23 0.47 -18.72
CA SER A 19 1.96 1.69 -18.43
C SER A 19 1.17 2.56 -17.46
N VAL A 20 1.25 2.23 -16.17
CA VAL A 20 0.75 3.11 -15.11
C VAL A 20 1.50 4.45 -15.22
N PRO A 21 0.82 5.58 -15.42
CA PRO A 21 1.51 6.86 -15.62
C PRO A 21 2.34 7.20 -14.38
N VAL A 22 3.61 7.57 -14.60
CA VAL A 22 4.60 7.89 -13.54
C VAL A 22 4.06 8.87 -12.49
N ALA A 23 3.19 9.81 -12.89
CA ALA A 23 2.52 10.74 -11.97
C ALA A 23 1.64 10.03 -10.92
N GLN A 24 0.98 8.93 -11.29
CA GLN A 24 0.14 8.14 -10.41
C GLN A 24 0.99 7.35 -9.39
N ILE A 25 2.17 6.89 -9.80
CA ILE A 25 3.17 6.24 -8.93
C ILE A 25 3.76 7.26 -7.93
N GLY A 26 4.09 8.47 -8.39
CA GLY A 26 4.58 9.55 -7.52
C GLY A 26 3.58 9.92 -6.42
N ASN A 27 2.30 10.06 -6.78
CA ASN A 27 1.23 10.37 -5.82
C ASN A 27 0.97 9.25 -4.82
N ALA A 28 1.03 7.98 -5.26
CA ALA A 28 0.90 6.84 -4.36
C ALA A 28 2.05 6.80 -3.33
N ASN A 29 3.29 7.06 -3.76
CA ASN A 29 4.45 7.11 -2.89
C ASN A 29 4.35 8.23 -1.84
N LEU A 30 3.83 9.41 -2.20
CA LEU A 30 3.62 10.49 -1.24
C LEU A 30 2.59 10.12 -0.17
N ARG A 31 1.48 9.48 -0.56
CA ARG A 31 0.45 9.04 0.39
C ARG A 31 0.97 7.96 1.35
N ILE A 32 1.74 7.00 0.84
CA ILE A 32 2.37 5.95 1.65
C ILE A 32 3.32 6.56 2.69
N GLN A 33 4.16 7.52 2.29
CA GLN A 33 5.08 8.20 3.20
C GLN A 33 4.34 9.02 4.27
N GLN A 34 3.29 9.74 3.90
CA GLN A 34 2.45 10.48 4.86
C GLN A 34 1.81 9.55 5.88
N ALA A 35 1.23 8.44 5.43
CA ALA A 35 0.60 7.45 6.30
C ALA A 35 1.61 6.75 7.22
N LYS A 36 2.82 6.43 6.71
CA LYS A 36 3.92 5.91 7.54
C LYS A 36 4.29 6.88 8.65
N ASN A 37 4.47 8.16 8.33
CA ASN A 37 4.85 9.18 9.32
C ASN A 37 3.75 9.37 10.38
N PHE A 38 2.49 9.33 9.98
CA PHE A 38 1.37 9.35 10.92
C PHE A 38 1.41 8.15 11.88
N ALA A 39 1.63 6.93 11.36
CA ALA A 39 1.74 5.73 12.19
C ALA A 39 2.91 5.83 13.19
N ILE A 40 4.03 6.44 12.80
CA ILE A 40 5.17 6.68 13.70
C ILE A 40 4.78 7.61 14.84
N SER A 41 4.16 8.75 14.52
CA SER A 41 3.73 9.72 15.53
C SER A 41 2.70 9.11 16.50
N GLN A 42 1.79 8.27 16.01
CA GLN A 42 0.81 7.59 16.85
C GLN A 42 1.50 6.58 17.78
N ALA A 43 2.41 5.75 17.27
CA ALA A 43 3.14 4.78 18.08
C ALA A 43 3.98 5.45 19.20
N GLN A 44 4.51 6.65 18.95
CA GLN A 44 5.20 7.44 19.97
C GLN A 44 4.24 7.96 21.04
N GLN A 45 3.07 8.46 20.66
CA GLN A 45 2.04 8.91 21.61
C GLN A 45 1.53 7.76 22.49
N ASP A 46 1.38 6.58 21.90
CA ASP A 46 0.93 5.38 22.59
C ASP A 46 2.02 4.76 23.48
N GLY A 47 3.25 5.29 23.44
CA GLY A 47 4.38 4.77 24.23
C GLY A 47 4.85 3.38 23.78
N SER A 48 4.77 3.07 22.49
CA SER A 48 5.21 1.79 21.94
C SER A 48 6.72 1.60 22.10
N THR A 49 7.13 0.55 22.83
CA THR A 49 8.55 0.25 23.15
C THR A 49 9.08 -1.01 22.46
N GLY A 50 8.29 -1.60 21.56
CA GLY A 50 8.68 -2.83 20.85
C GLY A 50 9.79 -2.61 19.81
N ASN A 51 10.41 -3.71 19.37
CA ASN A 51 11.36 -3.69 18.28
C ASN A 51 10.64 -3.86 16.94
N PHE A 52 10.73 -2.85 16.09
CA PHE A 52 10.06 -2.84 14.80
C PHE A 52 11.01 -2.44 13.67
N LYS A 53 10.79 -3.03 12.50
CA LYS A 53 11.26 -2.44 11.24
C LYS A 53 10.18 -1.51 10.71
N VAL A 54 10.61 -0.32 10.28
CA VAL A 54 9.74 0.71 9.72
C VAL A 54 10.10 0.95 8.26
N PHE A 55 9.11 0.85 7.37
CA PHE A 55 9.32 1.01 5.93
C PHE A 55 8.04 1.47 5.23
N ASP A 56 8.19 1.98 4.00
CA ASP A 56 7.06 2.33 3.13
C ASP A 56 6.38 1.05 2.64
N SER A 57 5.14 0.84 3.07
CA SER A 57 4.37 -0.35 2.76
C SER A 57 3.10 0.03 2.00
N PRO A 58 2.85 -0.53 0.79
CA PRO A 58 1.60 -0.29 0.07
C PRO A 58 0.40 -0.99 0.75
N PHE A 59 0.65 -1.84 1.74
CA PHE A 59 -0.38 -2.61 2.47
C PHE A 59 -0.74 -2.00 3.83
N GLY A 60 -0.17 -0.86 4.20
CA GLY A 60 -0.45 -0.20 5.48
C GLY A 60 0.27 -0.78 6.70
N ASN A 61 1.01 -1.87 6.54
CA ASN A 61 1.85 -2.44 7.60
C ASN A 61 3.18 -1.67 7.67
N TYR A 62 3.17 -0.48 8.27
CA TYR A 62 4.35 0.37 8.41
C TYR A 62 5.30 -0.08 9.52
N PHE A 63 4.79 -0.82 10.49
CA PHE A 63 5.55 -1.43 11.58
C PHE A 63 5.47 -2.94 11.45
N VAL A 64 6.61 -3.60 11.37
CA VAL A 64 6.70 -5.07 11.43
C VAL A 64 7.51 -5.46 12.66
N PRO A 65 6.92 -6.21 13.61
CA PRO A 65 7.65 -6.72 14.76
C PRO A 65 8.86 -7.54 14.32
N VAL A 66 9.99 -7.34 14.97
CA VAL A 66 11.21 -8.09 14.69
C VAL A 66 11.86 -8.60 15.97
N VAL A 67 12.62 -9.68 15.83
CA VAL A 67 13.57 -10.09 16.86
C VAL A 67 14.69 -9.05 16.90
N PRO A 68 14.94 -8.39 18.05
CA PRO A 68 16.02 -7.43 18.17
C PRO A 68 17.38 -8.06 17.85
N THR A 69 18.24 -7.28 17.22
CA THR A 69 19.63 -7.63 16.97
C THR A 69 20.50 -7.29 18.18
N ARG A 70 21.73 -7.81 18.23
CA ARG A 70 22.69 -7.43 19.27
C ARG A 70 22.96 -5.93 19.33
N LYS A 71 22.85 -5.20 18.21
CA LYS A 71 23.00 -3.74 18.20
C LYS A 71 21.85 -3.04 18.92
N ASP A 72 20.64 -3.56 18.78
CA ASP A 72 19.43 -2.98 19.38
C ASP A 72 19.40 -3.19 20.91
N LEU A 73 20.10 -4.23 21.41
CA LEU A 73 20.15 -4.58 22.83
C LEU A 73 21.37 -4.03 23.59
N ALA A 74 22.36 -3.48 22.89
CA ALA A 74 23.61 -3.01 23.49
C ALA A 74 23.57 -1.53 23.90
N ALA A 75 22.37 -0.95 24.03
CA ALA A 75 22.14 0.45 24.43
C ALA A 75 22.37 0.68 25.92
#